data_AF-A0A6P6NEA1-F1
#
_entry.id   AF-A0A6P6NEA1-F1
#
_cell.length_a   1.000
_cell.length_b   1.000
_cell.length_c   1.000
_cell.angle_alpha   90.00
_cell.angle_beta   90.00
_cell.angle_gamma   90.00
#
_symmetry.space_group_name_H-M   'P 1'
#
loop_
_entity.id
_entity.type
_entity.pdbx_description
1 polymer ?
#
loop_
_entity_poly.entity_id
_entity_poly.type
_entity_poly.pdbx_seq_one_letter_code
_entity_poly.pdbx_strand_id
1 'polypeptide(L)'
;MKFEEHLDSVCFRMYTEAEAQKLGVTGWVKNTRQGTVVGQVQGHPEKVKEMKYWLSKVGSPSSRIHRAQFTNEKPITKLEIRGFGTRY
;
A
#
# COMPACT_ATOMS: atom_id res chain seq x y z
N MET A 1 1.39 5.21 -7.49
CA MET A 1 2.24 5.56 -6.34
C MET A 1 2.92 4.31 -5.81
N LYS A 2 4.22 4.37 -5.47
CA LYS A 2 4.89 3.33 -4.69
C LYS A 2 4.97 3.76 -3.23
N PHE A 3 4.88 2.81 -2.30
CA PHE A 3 5.02 3.04 -0.87
C PHE A 3 5.98 2.01 -0.27
N GLU A 4 6.70 2.43 0.75
CA GLU A 4 7.61 1.61 1.54
C GLU A 4 7.40 1.95 3.01
N GLU A 5 7.08 0.95 3.82
CA GLU A 5 6.80 1.11 5.25
C GLU A 5 7.62 0.15 6.09
N HIS A 6 8.31 0.67 7.10
CA HIS A 6 9.08 -0.14 8.03
C HIS A 6 8.20 -0.54 9.21
N LEU A 7 8.03 -1.85 9.42
CA LEU A 7 7.12 -2.43 10.40
C LEU A 7 7.77 -3.65 11.07
N ASP A 8 7.67 -3.73 12.40
CA ASP A 8 8.17 -4.90 13.15
C ASP A 8 7.28 -6.15 13.03
N SER A 9 6.07 -6.02 12.46
CA SER A 9 5.04 -7.07 12.53
C SER A 9 4.42 -7.42 11.18
N VAL A 10 4.20 -8.72 10.95
CA VAL A 10 4.03 -9.34 9.62
C VAL A 10 2.58 -9.40 9.08
N CYS A 11 1.57 -8.87 9.75
CA CYS A 11 0.16 -8.98 9.33
C CYS A 11 -0.38 -7.83 8.46
N PHE A 12 0.49 -6.89 8.04
CA PHE A 12 0.06 -5.68 7.31
C PHE A 12 -0.63 -5.95 5.96
N ARG A 13 -0.25 -7.07 5.33
CA ARG A 13 -0.72 -7.45 3.99
C ARG A 13 -2.23 -7.65 3.91
N MET A 14 -2.83 -8.35 4.89
CA MET A 14 -4.28 -8.61 4.92
C MET A 14 -5.08 -7.31 5.00
N TYR A 15 -4.65 -6.38 5.86
CA TYR A 15 -5.33 -5.09 6.02
C TYR A 15 -5.17 -4.21 4.78
N THR A 16 -3.98 -4.21 4.18
CA THR A 16 -3.72 -3.43 2.96
C THR A 16 -4.58 -3.93 1.81
N GLU A 17 -4.72 -5.26 1.66
CA GLU A 17 -5.56 -5.88 0.64
C GLU A 17 -7.04 -5.55 0.86
N ALA A 18 -7.53 -5.66 2.09
CA ALA A 18 -8.91 -5.31 2.44
C ALA A 18 -9.22 -3.83 2.17
N GLU A 19 -8.33 -2.92 2.57
CA GLU A 19 -8.51 -1.48 2.33
C GLU A 19 -8.42 -1.15 0.83
N ALA A 20 -7.49 -1.77 0.11
CA ALA A 20 -7.37 -1.60 -1.33
C ALA A 20 -8.63 -2.06 -2.08
N GLN A 21 -9.18 -3.21 -1.68
CA GLN A 21 -10.43 -3.74 -2.23
C GLN A 21 -11.63 -2.83 -1.90
N LYS A 22 -11.68 -2.30 -0.68
CA LYS A 22 -12.72 -1.35 -0.24
C LYS A 22 -12.68 -0.02 -1.00
N LEU A 23 -11.47 0.50 -1.26
CA LEU A 23 -11.28 1.72 -2.04
C LEU A 23 -11.41 1.49 -3.56
N GLY A 24 -11.36 0.24 -4.02
CA GLY A 24 -11.40 -0.12 -5.44
C GLY A 24 -10.12 0.26 -6.17
N VAL A 25 -8.98 0.28 -5.47
CA VAL A 25 -7.66 0.54 -6.08
C VAL A 25 -7.00 -0.77 -6.49
N THR A 26 -6.18 -0.72 -7.54
CA THR A 26 -5.39 -1.86 -8.00
C THR A 26 -3.94 -1.68 -7.61
N GLY A 27 -3.18 -2.77 -7.55
CA GLY A 27 -1.84 -2.68 -7.00
C GLY A 27 -1.24 -4.01 -6.55
N TRP A 28 -0.16 -3.89 -5.81
CA TRP A 28 0.43 -5.03 -5.13
C TRP A 28 1.14 -4.61 -3.85
N VAL A 29 1.29 -5.56 -2.94
CA VAL A 29 2.05 -5.39 -1.70
C VAL A 29 3.00 -6.57 -1.50
N LYS A 30 4.22 -6.31 -1.04
CA LYS A 30 5.28 -7.30 -0.81
C LYS A 30 6.02 -6.95 0.49
N ASN A 31 6.35 -7.97 1.29
CA ASN A 31 7.28 -7.76 2.43
C ASN A 31 8.70 -8.05 1.97
N THR A 32 9.65 -7.20 2.35
CA THR A 32 11.06 -7.42 2.15
C THR A 32 11.61 -8.28 3.30
N ARG A 33 12.76 -8.91 3.08
CA ARG A 33 13.48 -9.64 4.14
C ARG A 33 14.02 -8.74 5.25
N GLN A 34 14.02 -7.42 5.03
CA GLN A 34 14.50 -6.43 6.00
C GLN A 34 13.39 -5.96 6.96
N GLY A 35 12.21 -6.59 6.94
CA GLY A 35 11.08 -6.14 7.78
C GLY A 35 10.38 -4.90 7.24
N THR A 36 10.51 -4.62 5.94
CA THR A 36 9.90 -3.47 5.29
C THR A 36 8.82 -3.93 4.33
N VAL A 37 7.63 -3.37 4.41
CA VAL A 37 6.55 -3.63 3.45
C VAL A 37 6.63 -2.61 2.32
N VAL A 38 6.82 -3.09 1.11
CA VAL A 38 6.82 -2.27 -0.11
C VAL A 38 5.59 -2.60 -0.93
N GLY A 39 5.02 -1.62 -1.60
CA GLY A 39 3.89 -1.84 -2.48
C GLY A 39 3.71 -0.75 -3.50
N GLN A 40 2.76 -1.00 -4.39
CA GLN A 40 2.36 -0.06 -5.40
C GLN A 40 0.84 -0.01 -5.48
N VAL A 41 0.30 1.20 -5.51
CA VAL A 41 -1.12 1.46 -5.65
C VAL A 41 -1.34 2.31 -6.89
N GLN A 42 -2.35 1.91 -7.66
CA GLN A 42 -2.82 2.53 -8.88
C GLN A 42 -4.34 2.65 -8.81
N GLY A 43 -4.88 3.78 -9.25
CA GLY A 43 -6.29 4.06 -9.09
C GLY A 43 -6.60 5.53 -9.32
N HIS A 44 -7.87 5.89 -9.10
CA HIS A 44 -8.30 7.28 -9.15
C HIS A 44 -7.49 8.11 -8.15
N PRO A 45 -7.08 9.35 -8.48
CA PRO A 45 -6.26 10.18 -7.59
C PRO A 45 -6.89 10.36 -6.20
N GLU A 46 -8.22 10.44 -6.12
CA GLU A 46 -8.96 10.50 -4.85
C GLU A 46 -8.75 9.24 -4.01
N LYS A 47 -8.91 8.06 -4.62
CA LYS A 47 -8.73 6.77 -3.95
C LYS A 47 -7.28 6.50 -3.55
N VAL A 48 -6.33 6.89 -4.40
CA VAL A 48 -4.90 6.82 -4.06
C VAL A 48 -4.57 7.75 -2.90
N LYS A 49 -5.20 8.92 -2.82
CA LYS A 49 -5.03 9.86 -1.71
C LYS A 49 -5.62 9.31 -0.40
N GLU A 50 -6.79 8.68 -0.46
CA GLU A 50 -7.37 7.94 0.68
C GLU A 50 -6.42 6.82 1.14
N MET A 51 -5.91 6.01 0.21
CA MET A 51 -4.96 4.94 0.52
C MET A 51 -3.67 5.47 1.13
N LYS A 52 -3.14 6.58 0.62
CA LYS A 52 -1.94 7.25 1.16
C LYS A 52 -2.18 7.73 2.60
N TYR A 53 -3.34 8.33 2.85
CA TYR A 53 -3.71 8.76 4.19
C TYR A 53 -3.82 7.55 5.13
N TRP A 54 -4.48 6.47 4.70
CA TRP A 54 -4.61 5.25 5.47
C TRP A 54 -3.27 4.61 5.82
N LEU A 55 -2.37 4.46 4.84
CA LEU A 55 -1.01 3.95 5.04
C LEU A 55 -0.26 4.82 6.05
N SER A 56 -0.35 6.15 5.94
CA SER A 56 0.36 7.06 6.83
C SER A 56 -0.22 7.18 8.25
N LYS A 57 -1.52 6.93 8.45
CA LYS A 57 -2.23 7.20 9.72
C LYS A 57 -2.67 5.95 10.47
N VAL A 58 -3.14 4.95 9.75
CA VAL A 58 -3.83 3.79 10.31
C VAL A 58 -2.93 2.58 10.20
N GLY A 59 -2.54 2.24 8.96
CA GLY A 59 -1.88 0.98 8.67
C GLY A 59 -2.62 -0.22 9.28
N SER A 60 -1.86 -1.21 9.71
CA SER A 60 -2.39 -2.30 10.53
C SER A 60 -2.41 -1.86 12.00
N PRO A 61 -3.54 -1.94 12.71
CA PRO A 61 -3.58 -1.65 14.15
C PRO A 61 -2.65 -2.56 14.97
N SER A 62 -2.27 -3.71 14.41
CA SER A 62 -1.31 -4.65 15.02
C SER A 62 0.15 -4.39 14.64
N SER A 63 0.45 -3.46 13.72
CA SER A 63 1.82 -3.14 13.30
C SER A 63 2.13 -1.67 13.56
N ARG A 64 3.22 -1.39 14.27
CA ARG A 64 3.69 -0.03 14.50
C ARG A 64 4.46 0.47 13.28
N ILE A 65 3.97 1.52 12.61
CA ILE A 65 4.67 2.17 11.50
C ILE A 65 5.86 2.95 12.07
N HIS A 66 7.08 2.49 11.79
CA HIS A 66 8.30 3.21 12.15
C HIS A 66 8.56 4.36 11.17
N ARG A 67 8.35 4.08 9.88
CA ARG A 67 8.60 5.04 8.81
C ARG A 67 7.79 4.66 7.59
N ALA A 68 7.09 5.63 7.00
CA ALA A 68 6.39 5.48 5.73
C ALA A 68 7.01 6.41 4.69
N GLN A 69 7.40 5.86 3.55
CA GLN A 69 7.97 6.61 2.43
C GLN A 69 7.14 6.37 1.18
N PHE A 70 6.72 7.46 0.54
CA PHE A 70 5.95 7.43 -0.70
C PHE A 70 6.84 7.94 -1.83
N THR A 71 6.95 7.17 -2.91
CA THR A 71 7.76 7.51 -4.07
C THR A 71 7.00 7.26 -5.37
N ASN A 72 7.49 7.83 -6.47
CA ASN A 72 6.93 7.58 -7.80
C ASN A 72 5.42 7.90 -7.89
N GLU A 73 5.05 9.04 -7.29
CA GLU A 73 3.72 9.66 -7.43
C GLU A 73 3.66 10.32 -8.80
N LYS A 74 2.99 9.64 -9.74
CA LYS A 74 2.72 10.18 -11.07
C LYS A 74 1.24 9.98 -11.39
N PRO A 75 0.57 10.98 -11.97
CA PRO A 75 -0.77 10.77 -12.50
C PRO A 75 -0.67 9.77 -13.66
N ILE A 76 -1.37 8.65 -13.51
CA ILE A 76 -1.47 7.64 -14.57
C ILE A 76 -2.87 7.72 -15.17
N THR A 77 -2.94 7.81 -16.49
CA THR A 77 -4.21 7.84 -17.24
C THR A 77 -4.81 6.45 -17.44
N LYS A 78 -4.03 5.39 -17.21
CA LYS A 78 -4.47 4.00 -17.35
C LYS A 78 -3.91 3.13 -16.24
N LEU A 79 -4.73 2.17 -15.78
CA LEU A 79 -4.32 1.14 -14.84
C LEU A 79 -3.38 0.15 -15.56
N GLU A 80 -2.15 0.07 -15.08
CA GLU A 80 -1.14 -0.87 -15.57
C GLU A 80 -1.28 -2.24 -14.88
N ILE A 81 -1.78 -2.23 -13.64
CA ILE A 81 -2.02 -3.41 -12.81
C ILE A 81 -3.51 -3.69 -12.75
N ARG A 82 -3.89 -4.95 -13.03
CA ARG A 82 -5.26 -5.46 -12.85
C ARG A 82 -5.37 -6.18 -11.51
N GLY A 83 -6.27 -5.72 -10.65
CA GLY A 83 -6.49 -6.27 -9.31
C GLY A 83 -5.48 -5.78 -8.28
N PHE A 84 -5.75 -6.10 -7.02
CA PHE A 84 -4.81 -5.91 -5.91
C PHE A 84 -4.37 -7.27 -5.38
N GLY A 85 -3.08 -7.49 -5.20
CA GLY A 85 -2.59 -8.78 -4.73
C GLY A 85 -1.27 -8.74 -3.97
N THR A 86 -1.00 -9.78 -3.21
CA THR A 86 0.23 -9.96 -2.46
C THR A 86 1.32 -10.62 -3.32
N ARG A 87 2.52 -10.04 -3.37
CA ARG A 87 3.72 -10.64 -3.98
C ARG A 87 4.61 -11.25 -2.90
N TYR A 88 5.16 -12.43 -3.19
CA TYR A 88 6.14 -13.15 -2.37
C TYR A 88 7.57 -12.81 -2.80
#